data_AF-X1UBU2-F1
#
_entry.id   AF-X1UBU2-F1
#
_cell.length_a   1.000
_cell.length_b   1.000
_cell.length_c   1.000
_cell.angle_alpha   90.00
_cell.angle_beta   90.00
_cell.angle_gamma   90.00
#
_symmetry.space_group_name_H-M   'P 1'
#
loop_
_entity.id
_entity.type
_entity.pdbx_description
1 polymer ?
#
loop_
_entity_poly.entity_id
_entity_poly.type
_entity_poly.pdbx_seq_one_letter_code
_entity_poly.pdbx_strand_id
1 'polypeptide(L)'
;ALCQYFANTQNAFSSDRYVLVGGWLNGAWRDFYGNVPNNLGEVLDATDPAENPGFENMHALAQIYRVLMYERIANYWGPIPYSQVNNGEASVPYDGEADMYHSFFTTLDAAVAQLNSNKGGNAFGNNDQIYDGDINSWIIFANTLRLRIAMRISDVEPGLAQTEAEKAVAAGVMTSNAENGDFQCTANSWHGIPRMIGWNEFRMSSAMESVLTGYDDPRVGAFFSPCVDPEFGEYRGLRNGYEIVDMAAPELFYDKLSRVGPKWVPISQADVITWEILMSP
;
A
#
# COMPACT_ATOMS: atom_id res chain seq x y z
N ALA A 1 -10.15 9.69 -4.76
CA ALA A 1 -11.51 9.14 -4.87
C ALA A 1 -11.98 8.53 -3.55
N LEU A 2 -11.81 7.22 -3.33
CA LEU A 2 -12.56 6.50 -2.27
C LEU A 2 -12.28 6.99 -0.85
N CYS A 3 -11.01 7.08 -0.44
CA CYS A 3 -10.63 7.60 0.88
C CYS A 3 -10.60 9.15 0.94
N GLN A 4 -11.07 9.81 -0.10
CA GLN A 4 -11.19 11.27 -0.21
C GLN A 4 -9.91 12.06 0.14
N TYR A 5 -8.70 11.52 -0.07
CA TYR A 5 -7.49 12.35 -0.06
C TYR A 5 -7.42 13.30 -1.25
N PHE A 6 -7.85 12.80 -2.41
CA PHE A 6 -7.89 13.53 -3.66
C PHE A 6 -9.28 13.50 -4.27
N ALA A 7 -9.60 14.55 -5.03
CA ALA A 7 -10.71 14.62 -5.95
C ALA A 7 -10.20 14.77 -7.40
N ASN A 8 -10.98 14.26 -8.35
CA ASN A 8 -10.61 14.26 -9.76
C ASN A 8 -11.43 15.29 -10.55
N THR A 9 -10.78 16.10 -11.39
CA THR A 9 -11.42 17.08 -12.28
C THR A 9 -11.73 16.53 -13.67
N GLN A 10 -11.26 15.32 -13.98
CA GLN A 10 -11.43 14.68 -15.28
C GLN A 10 -12.82 14.01 -15.38
N ASN A 11 -13.58 14.44 -16.38
CA ASN A 11 -14.98 14.05 -16.57
C ASN A 11 -15.20 12.56 -16.90
N ALA A 12 -14.18 11.91 -17.47
CA ALA A 12 -14.20 10.49 -17.79
C ALA A 12 -14.00 9.57 -16.58
N PHE A 13 -13.63 10.12 -15.40
CA PHE A 13 -13.45 9.33 -14.19
C PHE A 13 -14.63 9.46 -13.23
N SER A 14 -15.50 8.45 -13.24
CA SER A 14 -16.69 8.37 -12.40
C SER A 14 -16.44 7.73 -11.02
N SER A 15 -15.19 7.42 -10.68
CA SER A 15 -14.82 6.77 -9.41
C SER A 15 -15.11 7.64 -8.18
N ASP A 16 -15.10 8.97 -8.32
CA ASP A 16 -15.52 9.92 -7.28
C ASP A 16 -17.03 9.86 -6.99
N ARG A 17 -17.83 9.26 -7.88
CA ARG A 17 -19.27 8.99 -7.71
C ARG A 17 -19.54 7.52 -7.35
N TYR A 18 -18.51 6.77 -6.94
CA TYR A 18 -18.57 5.33 -6.65
C TYR A 18 -19.07 4.46 -7.82
N VAL A 19 -18.98 4.96 -9.05
CA VAL A 19 -19.33 4.17 -10.23
C VAL A 19 -18.21 3.17 -10.49
N LEU A 20 -18.55 1.90 -10.38
CA LEU A 20 -17.66 0.80 -10.69
C LEU A 20 -17.53 0.62 -12.20
N VAL A 21 -16.33 0.83 -12.73
CA VAL A 21 -16.03 0.64 -14.15
C VAL A 21 -15.36 -0.71 -14.34
N GLY A 22 -16.09 -1.66 -14.93
CA GLY A 22 -15.63 -3.06 -15.07
C GLY A 22 -14.25 -3.19 -15.74
N GLY A 23 -13.95 -2.36 -16.76
CA GLY A 23 -12.63 -2.38 -17.41
C GLY A 23 -11.47 -2.03 -16.47
N TRP A 24 -11.68 -1.15 -15.49
CA TRP A 24 -10.65 -0.77 -14.50
C TRP A 24 -10.48 -1.85 -13.44
N LEU A 25 -11.60 -2.40 -12.94
CA LEU A 25 -11.59 -3.50 -11.98
C LEU A 25 -10.89 -4.74 -12.55
N ASN A 26 -11.26 -5.11 -13.78
CA ASN A 26 -10.64 -6.23 -14.50
C ASN A 26 -9.17 -5.97 -14.79
N GLY A 27 -8.81 -4.72 -15.08
CA GLY A 27 -7.42 -4.30 -15.24
C GLY A 27 -6.61 -4.54 -13.98
N ALA A 28 -7.05 -4.01 -12.84
CA ALA A 28 -6.36 -4.17 -11.56
C ALA A 28 -6.27 -5.65 -11.14
N TRP A 29 -7.35 -6.41 -11.32
CA TRP A 29 -7.36 -7.86 -11.04
C TRP A 29 -6.35 -8.61 -11.90
N ARG A 30 -6.35 -8.38 -13.22
CA ARG A 30 -5.42 -9.00 -14.16
C ARG A 30 -3.97 -8.61 -13.86
N ASP A 31 -3.73 -7.35 -13.51
CA ASP A 31 -2.38 -6.86 -13.22
C ASP A 31 -1.84 -7.50 -11.93
N PHE A 32 -2.68 -7.70 -10.91
CA PHE A 32 -2.28 -8.46 -9.72
C PHE A 32 -2.01 -9.93 -10.05
N TYR A 33 -3.01 -10.67 -10.55
CA TYR A 33 -2.91 -12.12 -10.77
C TYR A 33 -1.96 -12.51 -11.90
N GLY A 34 -1.72 -11.63 -12.87
CA GLY A 34 -0.77 -11.84 -13.95
C GLY A 34 0.68 -11.68 -13.52
N ASN A 35 0.97 -10.93 -12.45
CA ASN A 35 2.33 -10.61 -12.02
C ASN A 35 2.66 -11.19 -10.64
N VAL A 36 1.88 -10.85 -9.61
CA VAL A 36 2.26 -11.12 -8.22
C VAL A 36 2.31 -12.61 -7.91
N PRO A 37 1.24 -13.42 -8.11
CA PRO A 37 1.31 -14.85 -7.82
C PRO A 37 2.40 -15.55 -8.61
N ASN A 38 2.56 -15.24 -9.90
CA ASN A 38 3.59 -15.87 -10.74
C ASN A 38 5.01 -15.55 -10.24
N ASN A 39 5.37 -14.27 -10.16
CA ASN A 39 6.72 -13.85 -9.79
C ASN A 39 7.06 -14.25 -8.35
N LEU A 40 6.11 -14.07 -7.42
CA LEU A 40 6.34 -14.43 -6.02
C LEU A 40 6.36 -15.95 -5.83
N GLY A 41 5.52 -16.69 -6.56
CA GLY A 41 5.51 -18.15 -6.57
C GLY A 41 6.86 -18.72 -7.01
N GLU A 42 7.43 -18.20 -8.11
CA GLU A 42 8.77 -18.62 -8.55
C GLU A 42 9.84 -18.40 -7.48
N VAL A 43 9.79 -17.27 -6.75
CA VAL A 43 10.71 -17.01 -5.64
C VAL A 43 10.47 -17.98 -4.48
N LEU A 44 9.21 -18.23 -4.11
CA LEU A 44 8.87 -19.16 -3.03
C LEU A 44 9.36 -20.57 -3.33
N ASP A 45 9.16 -21.07 -4.55
CA ASP A 45 9.62 -22.37 -5.00
C ASP A 45 11.16 -22.44 -5.02
N ALA A 46 11.82 -21.44 -5.62
CA ALA A 46 13.28 -21.40 -5.71
C ALA A 46 13.99 -21.25 -4.35
N THR A 47 13.28 -20.81 -3.33
CA THR A 47 13.81 -20.60 -1.97
C THR A 47 13.29 -21.59 -0.95
N ASP A 48 12.44 -22.56 -1.34
CA ASP A 48 11.88 -23.56 -0.42
C ASP A 48 13.02 -24.25 0.35
N PRO A 49 13.10 -24.09 1.69
CA PRO A 49 14.17 -24.68 2.49
C PRO A 49 14.20 -26.21 2.48
N ALA A 50 13.08 -26.86 2.15
CA ALA A 50 13.02 -28.32 2.05
C ALA A 50 13.80 -28.84 0.83
N GLU A 51 13.79 -28.08 -0.27
CA GLU A 51 14.46 -28.44 -1.52
C GLU A 51 15.82 -27.75 -1.65
N ASN A 52 15.93 -26.52 -1.14
CA ASN A 52 17.09 -25.64 -1.27
C ASN A 52 17.55 -25.12 0.12
N PRO A 53 18.23 -25.95 0.93
CA PRO A 53 18.79 -25.50 2.20
C PRO A 53 19.76 -24.32 2.03
N GLY A 54 19.73 -23.37 2.96
CA GLY A 54 20.51 -22.13 2.90
C GLY A 54 19.76 -20.91 2.33
N PHE A 55 18.53 -21.09 1.86
CA PHE A 55 17.64 -20.03 1.36
C PHE A 55 16.53 -19.63 2.36
N GLU A 56 16.65 -20.06 3.61
CA GLU A 56 15.63 -19.87 4.66
C GLU A 56 15.21 -18.40 4.80
N ASN A 57 16.17 -17.48 4.90
CA ASN A 57 15.83 -16.07 5.08
C ASN A 57 15.14 -15.47 3.85
N MET A 58 15.56 -15.87 2.64
CA MET A 58 14.92 -15.40 1.40
C MET A 58 13.46 -15.88 1.31
N HIS A 59 13.22 -17.15 1.65
CA HIS A 59 11.87 -17.71 1.70
C HIS A 59 11.00 -17.00 2.74
N ALA A 60 11.54 -16.75 3.94
CA ALA A 60 10.80 -16.05 4.98
C ALA A 60 10.42 -14.62 4.57
N LEU A 61 11.32 -13.88 3.90
CA LEU A 61 11.02 -12.58 3.33
C LEU A 61 9.94 -12.67 2.24
N ALA A 62 10.03 -13.65 1.34
CA ALA A 62 9.01 -13.87 0.30
C ALA A 62 7.62 -14.16 0.90
N GLN A 63 7.55 -14.91 2.00
CA GLN A 63 6.30 -15.17 2.73
C GLN A 63 5.74 -13.89 3.39
N ILE A 64 6.59 -13.01 3.95
CA ILE A 64 6.15 -11.70 4.47
C ILE A 64 5.56 -10.85 3.34
N TYR A 65 6.22 -10.80 2.18
CA TYR A 65 5.70 -10.13 0.99
C TYR A 65 4.39 -10.73 0.50
N ARG A 66 4.23 -12.06 0.55
CA ARG A 66 2.98 -12.73 0.21
C ARG A 66 1.84 -12.19 1.06
N VAL A 67 2.00 -12.18 2.38
CA VAL A 67 0.98 -11.64 3.29
C VAL A 67 0.68 -10.18 3.00
N LEU A 68 1.71 -9.34 2.88
CA LEU A 68 1.55 -7.91 2.58
C LEU A 68 0.76 -7.65 1.29
N MET A 69 1.07 -8.39 0.22
CA MET A 69 0.46 -8.19 -1.09
C MET A 69 -0.98 -8.70 -1.10
N TYR A 70 -1.24 -9.89 -0.56
CA TYR A 70 -2.58 -10.47 -0.53
C TYR A 70 -3.53 -9.78 0.45
N GLU A 71 -3.03 -9.29 1.60
CA GLU A 71 -3.83 -8.48 2.55
C GLU A 71 -4.41 -7.24 1.86
N ARG A 72 -3.58 -6.54 1.07
CA ARG A 72 -4.03 -5.35 0.32
C ARG A 72 -5.09 -5.69 -0.72
N ILE A 73 -4.95 -6.80 -1.45
CA ILE A 73 -5.93 -7.21 -2.46
C ILE A 73 -7.23 -7.69 -1.81
N ALA A 74 -7.14 -8.46 -0.74
CA ALA A 74 -8.29 -8.87 0.06
C ALA A 74 -9.08 -7.65 0.55
N ASN A 75 -8.41 -6.58 0.95
CA ASN A 75 -9.08 -5.35 1.39
C ASN A 75 -9.90 -4.64 0.30
N TYR A 76 -9.65 -4.92 -0.98
CA TYR A 76 -10.43 -4.37 -2.09
C TYR A 76 -11.56 -5.29 -2.55
N TRP A 77 -11.33 -6.61 -2.58
CA TRP A 77 -12.24 -7.58 -3.19
C TRP A 77 -12.91 -8.54 -2.20
N GLY A 78 -12.46 -8.61 -0.96
CA GLY A 78 -12.88 -9.58 0.04
C GLY A 78 -12.26 -10.96 -0.25
N PRO A 79 -13.06 -12.04 -0.35
CA PRO A 79 -12.59 -13.35 -0.79
C PRO A 79 -11.86 -13.26 -2.14
N ILE A 80 -10.71 -13.94 -2.24
CA ILE A 80 -9.87 -13.98 -3.45
C ILE A 80 -9.14 -15.33 -3.55
N PRO A 81 -8.68 -15.78 -4.73
CA PRO A 81 -7.76 -16.90 -4.86
C PRO A 81 -6.44 -16.66 -4.11
N TYR A 82 -6.11 -17.49 -3.12
CA TYR A 82 -4.92 -17.32 -2.28
C TYR A 82 -4.15 -18.61 -1.97
N SER A 83 -4.80 -19.62 -1.38
CA SER A 83 -4.08 -20.81 -0.89
C SER A 83 -3.74 -21.81 -2.00
N GLN A 84 -4.56 -21.84 -3.05
CA GLN A 84 -4.43 -22.79 -4.17
C GLN A 84 -3.80 -22.17 -5.42
N VAL A 85 -3.36 -20.91 -5.38
CA VAL A 85 -2.66 -20.29 -6.52
C VAL A 85 -1.33 -21.00 -6.81
N ASN A 86 -0.82 -20.85 -8.03
CA ASN A 86 0.44 -21.45 -8.50
C ASN A 86 0.48 -22.99 -8.53
N ASN A 87 -0.68 -23.66 -8.50
CA ASN A 87 -0.77 -25.13 -8.58
C ASN A 87 -0.80 -25.68 -10.03
N GLY A 88 -0.55 -24.84 -11.03
CA GLY A 88 -0.61 -25.20 -12.45
C GLY A 88 -2.02 -25.25 -13.07
N GLU A 89 -3.07 -25.01 -12.28
CA GLU A 89 -4.45 -25.01 -12.77
C GLU A 89 -4.86 -23.67 -13.37
N ALA A 90 -5.73 -23.72 -14.39
CA ALA A 90 -6.22 -22.51 -15.07
C ALA A 90 -7.21 -21.69 -14.23
N SER A 91 -7.80 -22.29 -13.21
CA SER A 91 -8.72 -21.65 -12.28
C SER A 91 -8.64 -22.35 -10.93
N VAL A 92 -8.72 -21.57 -9.86
CA VAL A 92 -8.72 -22.11 -8.50
C VAL A 92 -9.86 -21.48 -7.69
N PRO A 93 -10.35 -22.15 -6.64
CA PRO A 93 -11.38 -21.59 -5.77
C PRO A 93 -10.92 -20.28 -5.10
N TYR A 94 -11.90 -19.49 -4.70
CA TYR A 94 -11.69 -18.35 -3.82
C TYR A 94 -11.51 -18.85 -2.38
N ASP A 95 -10.59 -18.24 -1.64
CA ASP A 95 -10.42 -18.46 -0.22
C ASP A 95 -11.38 -17.56 0.57
N GLY A 96 -11.95 -18.10 1.65
CA GLY A 96 -12.73 -17.31 2.60
C GLY A 96 -11.85 -16.25 3.27
N GLU A 97 -12.38 -15.04 3.47
CA GLU A 97 -11.61 -13.94 4.03
C GLU A 97 -11.11 -14.23 5.45
N ALA A 98 -11.94 -14.85 6.31
CA ALA A 98 -11.51 -15.25 7.65
C ALA A 98 -10.35 -16.25 7.64
N ASP A 99 -10.48 -17.34 6.87
CA ASP A 99 -9.43 -18.37 6.77
C ASP A 99 -8.13 -17.79 6.21
N MET A 100 -8.23 -16.91 5.21
CA MET A 100 -7.08 -16.22 4.64
C MET A 100 -6.39 -15.33 5.68
N TYR A 101 -7.14 -14.55 6.46
CA TYR A 101 -6.58 -13.74 7.55
C TYR A 101 -5.94 -14.57 8.67
N HIS A 102 -6.55 -15.69 9.06
CA HIS A 102 -5.95 -16.64 10.01
C HIS A 102 -4.64 -17.20 9.47
N SER A 103 -4.59 -17.51 8.17
CA SER A 103 -3.38 -17.98 7.52
C SER A 103 -2.26 -16.92 7.53
N PHE A 104 -2.60 -15.63 7.40
CA PHE A 104 -1.60 -14.55 7.44
C PHE A 104 -0.84 -14.53 8.76
N PHE A 105 -1.52 -14.68 9.91
CA PHE A 105 -0.85 -14.76 11.20
C PHE A 105 0.09 -15.96 11.30
N THR A 106 -0.37 -17.12 10.81
CA THR A 106 0.43 -18.36 10.80
C THR A 106 1.67 -18.22 9.91
N THR A 107 1.51 -17.63 8.72
CA THR A 107 2.60 -17.37 7.78
C THR A 107 3.62 -16.38 8.34
N LEU A 108 3.16 -15.28 8.95
CA LEU A 108 4.05 -14.30 9.58
C LEU A 108 4.81 -14.90 10.77
N ASP A 109 4.16 -15.75 11.57
CA ASP A 109 4.83 -16.49 12.66
C ASP A 109 5.95 -17.37 12.16
N ALA A 110 5.67 -18.19 11.14
CA ALA A 110 6.65 -19.09 10.57
C ALA A 110 7.84 -18.31 9.99
N ALA A 111 7.56 -17.23 9.25
CA ALA A 111 8.61 -16.36 8.69
C ALA A 111 9.47 -15.73 9.80
N VAL A 112 8.87 -15.16 10.84
CA VAL A 112 9.60 -14.57 11.97
C VAL A 112 10.43 -15.62 12.73
N ALA A 113 9.89 -16.81 12.95
CA ALA A 113 10.63 -17.91 13.59
C ALA A 113 11.85 -18.35 12.75
N GLN A 114 11.67 -18.44 11.43
CA GLN A 114 12.72 -18.78 10.47
C GLN A 114 13.83 -17.72 10.45
N LEU A 115 13.48 -16.44 10.40
CA LEU A 115 14.43 -15.32 10.46
C LEU A 115 15.20 -15.28 11.78
N ASN A 116 14.52 -15.51 12.91
CA ASN A 116 15.18 -15.55 14.22
C ASN A 116 16.17 -16.71 14.34
N SER A 117 15.88 -17.85 13.73
CA SER A 117 16.75 -19.05 13.77
C SER A 117 17.98 -18.92 12.87
N ASN A 118 17.92 -18.03 11.87
CA ASN A 118 18.94 -17.89 10.82
C ASN A 118 19.52 -16.47 10.74
N LYS A 119 19.62 -15.78 11.89
CA LYS A 119 20.22 -14.43 11.96
C LYS A 119 21.64 -14.42 11.39
N GLY A 120 21.96 -13.39 10.61
CA GLY A 120 23.24 -13.25 9.91
C GLY A 120 23.35 -14.02 8.60
N GLY A 121 22.35 -14.82 8.22
CA GLY A 121 22.26 -15.45 6.90
C GLY A 121 21.88 -14.46 5.80
N ASN A 122 21.95 -14.89 4.54
CA ASN A 122 21.64 -14.03 3.40
C ASN A 122 20.12 -13.85 3.22
N ALA A 123 19.64 -12.61 3.32
CA ALA A 123 18.24 -12.22 3.11
C ALA A 123 18.14 -11.27 1.90
N PHE A 124 18.51 -11.75 0.71
CA PHE A 124 18.71 -10.98 -0.54
C PHE A 124 19.86 -9.94 -0.53
N GLY A 125 20.35 -9.53 0.65
CA GLY A 125 21.46 -8.59 0.79
C GLY A 125 21.18 -7.27 0.06
N ASN A 126 22.13 -6.77 -0.72
CA ASN A 126 21.98 -5.53 -1.49
C ASN A 126 20.89 -5.56 -2.58
N ASN A 127 20.24 -6.71 -2.82
CA ASN A 127 19.09 -6.80 -3.71
C ASN A 127 17.77 -6.50 -2.99
N ASP A 128 17.77 -6.39 -1.67
CA ASP A 128 16.62 -5.91 -0.89
C ASP A 128 16.60 -4.37 -0.87
N GLN A 129 15.63 -3.78 -1.55
CA GLN A 129 15.49 -2.33 -1.69
C GLN A 129 14.85 -1.63 -0.47
N ILE A 130 14.47 -2.37 0.58
CA ILE A 130 13.83 -1.82 1.77
C ILE A 130 14.82 -1.71 2.92
N TYR A 131 15.51 -2.81 3.26
CA TYR A 131 16.39 -2.87 4.43
C TYR A 131 17.79 -3.40 4.14
N ASP A 132 18.20 -3.46 2.87
CA ASP A 132 19.52 -3.96 2.44
C ASP A 132 19.86 -5.36 3.04
N GLY A 133 18.83 -6.18 3.28
CA GLY A 133 18.94 -7.51 3.85
C GLY A 133 19.03 -7.57 5.38
N ASP A 134 18.73 -6.48 6.09
CA ASP A 134 18.68 -6.48 7.56
C ASP A 134 17.48 -7.32 8.07
N ILE A 135 17.81 -8.51 8.56
CA ILE A 135 16.87 -9.47 9.12
C ILE A 135 16.11 -8.90 10.32
N ASN A 136 16.74 -8.10 11.18
CA ASN A 136 16.05 -7.57 12.36
C ASN A 136 14.99 -6.54 11.94
N SER A 137 15.28 -5.71 10.95
CA SER A 137 14.31 -4.78 10.36
C SER A 137 13.13 -5.52 9.73
N TRP A 138 13.38 -6.64 9.06
CA TRP A 138 12.32 -7.51 8.51
C TRP A 138 11.47 -8.19 9.59
N ILE A 139 12.05 -8.57 10.73
CA ILE A 139 11.29 -9.11 11.87
C ILE A 139 10.35 -8.03 12.44
N ILE A 140 10.86 -6.81 12.64
CA ILE A 140 10.06 -5.65 13.10
C ILE A 140 8.94 -5.33 12.10
N PHE A 141 9.25 -5.37 10.80
CA PHE A 141 8.25 -5.18 9.74
C PHE A 141 7.15 -6.24 9.81
N ALA A 142 7.50 -7.52 9.90
CA ALA A 142 6.53 -8.62 9.96
C ALA A 142 5.60 -8.51 11.18
N ASN A 143 6.14 -8.16 12.34
CA ASN A 143 5.34 -7.95 13.55
C ASN A 143 4.45 -6.70 13.45
N THR A 144 4.92 -5.64 12.80
CA THR A 144 4.10 -4.44 12.56
C THR A 144 2.97 -4.74 11.58
N LEU A 145 3.22 -5.58 10.56
CA LEU A 145 2.19 -6.07 9.65
C LEU A 145 1.17 -6.94 10.39
N ARG A 146 1.62 -7.84 11.26
CA ARG A 146 0.74 -8.61 12.16
C ARG A 146 -0.13 -7.67 12.99
N LEU A 147 0.43 -6.61 13.60
CA LEU A 147 -0.35 -5.67 14.39
C LEU A 147 -1.44 -4.98 13.54
N ARG A 148 -1.10 -4.55 12.31
CA ARG A 148 -2.09 -3.97 11.37
C ARG A 148 -3.22 -4.97 11.08
N ILE A 149 -2.89 -6.22 10.77
CA ILE A 149 -3.88 -7.26 10.48
C ILE A 149 -4.75 -7.57 11.71
N ALA A 150 -4.16 -7.59 12.91
CA ALA A 150 -4.88 -7.75 14.16
C ALA A 150 -5.88 -6.61 14.39
N MET A 151 -5.47 -5.36 14.17
CA MET A 151 -6.37 -4.20 14.26
C MET A 151 -7.50 -4.25 13.23
N ARG A 152 -7.24 -4.78 12.03
CA ARG A 152 -8.25 -4.92 10.97
C ARG A 152 -9.40 -5.85 11.37
N ILE A 153 -9.13 -6.91 12.13
CA ILE A 153 -10.13 -7.89 12.54
C ILE A 153 -10.77 -7.58 13.91
N SER A 154 -10.43 -6.47 14.57
CA SER A 154 -10.82 -6.18 15.96
C SER A 154 -12.32 -6.21 16.21
N ASP A 155 -13.12 -5.78 15.23
CA ASP A 155 -14.58 -5.70 15.38
C ASP A 155 -15.27 -7.05 15.14
N VAL A 156 -14.63 -7.96 14.39
CA VAL A 156 -15.21 -9.25 13.98
C VAL A 156 -14.71 -10.39 14.86
N GLU A 157 -13.42 -10.37 15.21
CA GLU A 157 -12.76 -11.39 16.04
C GLU A 157 -11.91 -10.74 17.15
N PRO A 158 -12.52 -10.03 18.12
CA PRO A 158 -11.79 -9.24 19.12
C PRO A 158 -10.80 -10.05 19.96
N GLY A 159 -11.12 -11.32 20.28
CA GLY A 159 -10.23 -12.18 21.08
C GLY A 159 -8.95 -12.59 20.33
N LEU A 160 -9.08 -12.93 19.04
CA LEU A 160 -7.93 -13.22 18.19
C LEU A 160 -7.12 -11.94 17.92
N ALA A 161 -7.80 -10.85 17.61
CA ALA A 161 -7.20 -9.53 17.44
C ALA A 161 -6.33 -9.13 18.64
N GLN A 162 -6.85 -9.25 19.85
CA GLN A 162 -6.11 -8.94 21.07
C GLN A 162 -4.86 -9.83 21.20
N THR A 163 -5.02 -11.14 21.02
CA THR A 163 -3.92 -12.11 21.15
C THR A 163 -2.79 -11.81 20.17
N GLU A 164 -3.12 -11.56 18.90
CA GLU A 164 -2.14 -11.28 17.84
C GLU A 164 -1.50 -9.90 17.99
N ALA A 165 -2.26 -8.89 18.44
CA ALA A 165 -1.72 -7.57 18.72
C ALA A 165 -0.73 -7.58 19.90
N GLU A 166 -1.08 -8.22 21.02
CA GLU A 166 -0.18 -8.36 22.17
C GLU A 166 1.10 -9.12 21.79
N LYS A 167 0.96 -10.18 20.99
CA LYS A 167 2.09 -10.93 20.45
C LYS A 167 3.00 -10.10 19.55
N ALA A 168 2.43 -9.29 18.65
CA ALA A 168 3.20 -8.38 17.81
C ALA A 168 4.01 -7.39 18.66
N VAL A 169 3.36 -6.71 19.60
CA VAL A 169 4.00 -5.70 20.45
C VAL A 169 5.10 -6.33 21.31
N ALA A 170 4.85 -7.50 21.90
CA ALA A 170 5.85 -8.22 22.69
C ALA A 170 7.07 -8.66 21.86
N ALA A 171 6.87 -8.97 20.57
CA ALA A 171 7.93 -9.35 19.64
C ALA A 171 8.67 -8.15 19.01
N GLY A 172 8.19 -6.92 19.27
CA GLY A 172 8.74 -5.67 18.73
C GLY A 172 8.09 -5.25 17.41
N VAL A 173 7.61 -4.01 17.37
CA VAL A 173 7.02 -3.34 16.19
C VAL A 173 7.78 -2.06 15.88
N MET A 174 7.52 -1.44 14.74
CA MET A 174 8.06 -0.13 14.39
C MET A 174 7.64 0.90 15.44
N THR A 175 8.59 1.69 15.93
CA THR A 175 8.39 2.74 16.94
C THR A 175 9.00 4.08 16.51
N SER A 176 9.73 4.10 15.39
CA SER A 176 10.34 5.31 14.85
C SER A 176 10.37 5.29 13.32
N ASN A 177 10.49 6.47 12.72
CA ASN A 177 10.60 6.62 11.26
C ASN A 177 11.82 5.91 10.66
N ALA A 178 12.87 5.64 11.44
CA ALA A 178 14.06 4.91 10.96
C ALA A 178 13.77 3.42 10.70
N GLU A 179 12.66 2.91 11.24
CA GLU A 179 12.21 1.53 11.08
C GLU A 179 11.11 1.42 10.00
N ASN A 180 10.77 2.51 9.31
CA ASN A 180 9.79 2.48 8.24
C ASN A 180 10.23 1.57 7.10
N GLY A 181 9.28 0.83 6.55
CA GLY A 181 9.50 0.03 5.35
C GLY A 181 9.39 0.90 4.11
N ASP A 182 10.44 1.64 3.80
CA ASP A 182 10.49 2.55 2.66
C ASP A 182 11.06 1.88 1.42
N PHE A 183 10.29 1.87 0.34
CA PHE A 183 10.77 1.42 -0.96
C PHE A 183 11.40 2.59 -1.71
N GLN A 184 12.71 2.52 -1.92
CA GLN A 184 13.47 3.51 -2.67
C GLN A 184 13.26 3.30 -4.18
N CYS A 185 12.69 4.29 -4.86
CA CYS A 185 12.61 4.26 -6.31
C CYS A 185 14.00 4.35 -6.94
N THR A 186 14.21 3.61 -8.02
CA THR A 186 15.46 3.60 -8.79
C THR A 186 15.14 3.82 -10.27
N ALA A 187 16.17 3.92 -11.12
CA ALA A 187 15.97 3.92 -12.57
C ALA A 187 15.22 2.68 -13.10
N ASN A 188 15.18 1.58 -12.33
CA ASN A 188 14.49 0.33 -12.69
C ASN A 188 13.20 0.09 -11.88
N SER A 189 12.89 0.93 -10.90
CA SER A 189 11.73 0.77 -10.00
C SER A 189 11.03 2.13 -9.84
N TRP A 190 9.95 2.37 -10.59
CA TRP A 190 9.34 3.71 -10.71
C TRP A 190 8.10 3.89 -9.85
N HIS A 191 7.90 5.11 -9.35
CA HIS A 191 6.67 5.50 -8.64
C HIS A 191 5.58 5.98 -9.61
N GLY A 192 4.35 5.48 -9.45
CA GLY A 192 3.23 5.85 -10.33
C GLY A 192 2.71 7.28 -10.13
N ILE A 193 2.73 7.81 -8.89
CA ILE A 193 2.15 9.12 -8.56
C ILE A 193 2.74 10.29 -9.37
N PRO A 194 4.08 10.47 -9.50
CA PRO A 194 4.64 11.57 -10.30
C PRO A 194 4.13 11.59 -11.74
N ARG A 195 3.98 10.41 -12.37
CA ARG A 195 3.39 10.30 -13.70
C ARG A 195 1.93 10.76 -13.71
N MET A 196 1.14 10.33 -12.73
CA MET A 196 -0.29 10.66 -12.62
C MET A 196 -0.52 12.15 -12.33
N ILE A 197 0.32 12.77 -11.52
CA ILE A 197 0.25 14.20 -11.21
C ILE A 197 0.53 15.05 -12.45
N GLY A 198 1.42 14.58 -13.32
CA GLY A 198 1.69 15.22 -14.62
C GLY A 198 0.44 15.36 -15.51
N TRP A 199 -0.59 14.53 -15.34
CA TRP A 199 -1.87 14.67 -16.06
C TRP A 199 -2.68 15.89 -15.60
N ASN A 200 -2.35 16.44 -14.42
CA ASN A 200 -3.00 17.60 -13.82
C ASN A 200 -4.51 17.40 -13.54
N GLU A 201 -4.93 16.17 -13.26
CA GLU A 201 -6.35 15.80 -13.04
C GLU A 201 -6.75 15.72 -11.56
N PHE A 202 -5.78 15.63 -10.64
CA PHE A 202 -6.03 15.44 -9.20
C PHE A 202 -5.90 16.74 -8.40
N ARG A 203 -6.84 16.97 -7.48
CA ARG A 203 -6.89 18.12 -6.57
C ARG A 203 -7.02 17.65 -5.12
N MET A 204 -6.70 18.54 -4.18
CA MET A 204 -7.12 18.40 -2.78
C MET A 204 -8.64 18.18 -2.76
N SER A 205 -9.11 17.22 -1.96
CA SER A 205 -10.55 17.09 -1.73
C SER A 205 -11.04 18.15 -0.73
N SER A 206 -12.32 18.48 -0.74
CA SER A 206 -12.91 19.32 0.34
C SER A 206 -12.83 18.65 1.71
N ALA A 207 -12.76 17.32 1.77
CA ALA A 207 -12.54 16.58 3.03
C ALA A 207 -11.14 16.85 3.58
N MET A 208 -10.10 16.82 2.73
CA MET A 208 -8.74 17.15 3.17
C MET A 208 -8.55 18.61 3.47
N GLU A 209 -9.20 19.49 2.72
CA GLU A 209 -9.27 20.91 3.08
C GLU A 209 -9.82 21.05 4.51
N SER A 210 -10.99 20.48 4.79
CA SER A 210 -11.62 20.57 6.12
C SER A 210 -10.72 20.06 7.24
N VAL A 211 -9.99 18.97 7.02
CA VAL A 211 -9.07 18.40 8.00
C VAL A 211 -7.83 19.28 8.18
N LEU A 212 -7.15 19.64 7.09
CA LEU A 212 -5.85 20.30 7.15
C LEU A 212 -5.99 21.78 7.53
N THR A 213 -6.93 22.49 6.93
CA THR A 213 -7.14 23.91 7.27
C THR A 213 -7.91 24.06 8.57
N GLY A 214 -8.89 23.16 8.84
CA GLY A 214 -9.67 23.20 10.08
C GLY A 214 -8.86 22.91 11.35
N TYR A 215 -7.74 22.19 11.23
CA TYR A 215 -6.81 21.96 12.34
C TYR A 215 -5.56 22.84 12.31
N ASP A 216 -5.49 23.84 11.42
CA ASP A 216 -4.28 24.65 11.20
C ASP A 216 -3.03 23.76 10.99
N ASP A 217 -3.19 22.68 10.23
CA ASP A 217 -2.18 21.62 10.09
C ASP A 217 -1.00 22.10 9.23
N PRO A 218 0.22 22.17 9.79
CA PRO A 218 1.39 22.65 9.05
C PRO A 218 1.78 21.75 7.88
N ARG A 219 1.22 20.53 7.79
CA ARG A 219 1.47 19.58 6.71
C ARG A 219 0.74 19.94 5.42
N VAL A 220 -0.19 20.90 5.43
CA VAL A 220 -0.97 21.27 4.24
C VAL A 220 -0.08 21.61 3.04
N GLY A 221 0.99 22.37 3.24
CA GLY A 221 1.94 22.73 2.18
C GLY A 221 2.84 21.60 1.70
N ALA A 222 2.98 20.52 2.49
CA ALA A 222 3.68 19.32 2.08
C ALA A 222 2.81 18.45 1.17
N PHE A 223 1.51 18.38 1.44
CA PHE A 223 0.56 17.56 0.69
C PHE A 223 -0.05 18.26 -0.52
N PHE A 224 -0.26 19.58 -0.45
CA PHE A 224 -0.98 20.35 -1.45
C PHE A 224 -0.29 21.69 -1.74
N SER A 225 -0.39 22.12 -2.98
CA SER A 225 0.06 23.45 -3.40
C SER A 225 -1.08 24.46 -3.24
N PRO A 226 -0.78 25.73 -2.92
CA PRO A 226 -1.79 26.78 -2.89
C PRO A 226 -2.55 26.92 -4.22
N CYS A 227 -3.74 27.50 -4.16
CA CYS A 227 -4.47 27.92 -5.35
C CYS A 227 -3.66 28.96 -6.14
N VAL A 228 -3.82 28.94 -7.47
CA VAL A 228 -3.15 29.91 -8.34
C VAL A 228 -3.89 31.25 -8.31
N ASP A 229 -5.22 31.19 -8.25
CA ASP A 229 -6.06 32.37 -8.12
C ASP A 229 -6.24 32.78 -6.64
N PRO A 230 -5.71 33.94 -6.22
CA PRO A 230 -5.82 34.41 -4.84
C PRO A 230 -7.25 34.77 -4.41
N GLU A 231 -8.19 34.99 -5.34
CA GLU A 231 -9.60 35.25 -5.01
C GLU A 231 -10.26 34.06 -4.29
N PHE A 232 -9.72 32.85 -4.49
CA PHE A 232 -10.26 31.60 -3.96
C PHE A 232 -9.54 31.11 -2.69
N GLY A 233 -8.72 31.96 -2.07
CA GLY A 233 -7.97 31.64 -0.85
C GLY A 233 -6.69 30.86 -1.13
N GLU A 234 -5.94 30.57 -0.06
CA GLU A 234 -4.64 29.88 -0.18
C GLU A 234 -4.83 28.39 -0.49
N TYR A 235 -5.73 27.71 0.22
CA TYR A 235 -6.01 26.29 0.03
C TYR A 235 -7.50 26.06 -0.20
N ARG A 236 -7.83 25.39 -1.31
CA ARG A 236 -9.22 25.08 -1.67
C ARG A 236 -9.35 23.71 -2.29
N GLY A 237 -10.23 22.90 -1.70
CA GLY A 237 -10.50 21.54 -2.11
C GLY A 237 -11.68 21.45 -3.08
N LEU A 238 -11.68 20.39 -3.87
CA LEU A 238 -12.79 20.01 -4.72
C LEU A 238 -13.65 18.96 -4.02
N ARG A 239 -14.96 19.16 -4.00
CA ARG A 239 -15.88 18.16 -3.45
C ARG A 239 -15.90 16.94 -4.38
N ASN A 240 -15.68 15.75 -3.83
CA ASN A 240 -15.85 14.51 -4.58
C ASN A 240 -17.32 14.31 -4.96
N GLY A 241 -17.55 13.72 -6.12
CA GLY A 241 -18.88 13.24 -6.53
C GLY A 241 -19.71 14.22 -7.35
N TYR A 242 -19.14 15.31 -7.85
CA TYR A 242 -19.82 16.19 -8.81
C TYR A 242 -20.27 15.41 -10.06
N GLU A 243 -21.44 15.79 -10.59
CA GLU A 243 -21.84 15.37 -11.93
C GLU A 243 -20.98 16.04 -12.99
N ILE A 244 -20.90 15.44 -14.17
CA ILE A 244 -20.08 15.96 -15.27
C ILE A 244 -20.45 17.40 -15.62
N VAL A 245 -21.75 17.72 -15.59
CA VAL A 245 -22.25 19.06 -15.91
C VAL A 245 -21.84 20.10 -14.87
N ASP A 246 -21.78 19.72 -13.60
CA ASP A 246 -21.44 20.63 -12.51
C ASP A 246 -19.95 20.93 -12.48
N MET A 247 -19.09 19.98 -12.87
CA MET A 247 -17.64 20.19 -12.97
C MET A 247 -17.24 21.23 -14.03
N ALA A 248 -18.13 21.61 -14.93
CA ALA A 248 -17.90 22.67 -15.91
C ALA A 248 -18.02 24.08 -15.32
N ALA A 249 -18.44 24.21 -14.05
CA ALA A 249 -18.60 25.49 -13.40
C ALA A 249 -17.23 26.22 -13.29
N PRO A 250 -17.13 27.51 -13.65
CA PRO A 250 -15.86 28.24 -13.71
C PRO A 250 -15.05 28.24 -12.41
N GLU A 251 -15.74 28.19 -11.26
CA GLU A 251 -15.14 28.11 -9.94
C GLU A 251 -14.47 26.77 -9.64
N LEU A 252 -14.68 25.74 -10.47
CA LEU A 252 -14.05 24.42 -10.33
C LEU A 252 -12.88 24.23 -11.32
N PHE A 253 -12.48 25.30 -12.01
CA PHE A 253 -11.31 25.26 -12.88
C PHE A 253 -10.01 25.08 -12.10
N TYR A 254 -9.00 24.55 -12.79
CA TYR A 254 -7.79 24.03 -12.18
C TYR A 254 -6.97 25.07 -11.41
N ASP A 255 -7.10 26.35 -11.75
CA ASP A 255 -6.40 27.47 -11.13
C ASP A 255 -7.06 27.92 -9.82
N LYS A 256 -8.31 27.50 -9.60
CA LYS A 256 -9.12 27.83 -8.42
C LYS A 256 -9.08 26.76 -7.33
N LEU A 257 -8.31 25.69 -7.54
CA LEU A 257 -8.27 24.50 -6.69
C LEU A 257 -6.82 24.12 -6.37
N SER A 258 -6.59 23.67 -5.14
CA SER A 258 -5.27 23.23 -4.69
C SER A 258 -4.85 21.96 -5.41
N ARG A 259 -3.66 22.01 -6.01
CA ARG A 259 -3.03 20.86 -6.68
C ARG A 259 -2.31 19.99 -5.67
N VAL A 260 -1.93 18.79 -6.10
CA VAL A 260 -1.03 17.95 -5.32
C VAL A 260 0.29 18.70 -5.05
N GLY A 261 0.82 18.54 -3.84
CA GLY A 261 1.97 19.27 -3.34
C GLY A 261 3.27 18.93 -4.07
N PRO A 262 4.30 19.78 -3.91
CA PRO A 262 5.56 19.67 -4.64
C PRO A 262 6.35 18.40 -4.31
N LYS A 263 6.08 17.73 -3.18
CA LYS A 263 6.67 16.41 -2.84
C LYS A 263 6.53 15.38 -3.98
N TRP A 264 5.51 15.54 -4.82
CA TRP A 264 5.12 14.57 -5.83
C TRP A 264 5.21 15.08 -7.28
N VAL A 265 5.59 16.34 -7.47
CA VAL A 265 5.82 17.00 -8.78
C VAL A 265 7.26 16.67 -9.24
N PRO A 266 7.61 16.54 -10.54
CA PRO A 266 8.82 15.82 -10.94
C PRO A 266 10.13 16.52 -10.53
N ILE A 267 10.60 16.17 -9.33
CA ILE A 267 11.99 15.83 -9.03
C ILE A 267 12.24 14.53 -9.81
N SER A 268 13.39 14.35 -10.45
CA SER A 268 13.60 13.25 -11.40
C SER A 268 13.09 11.91 -10.81
N GLN A 269 12.46 11.04 -11.62
CA GLN A 269 11.94 9.76 -11.10
C GLN A 269 13.04 8.85 -10.52
N ALA A 270 14.30 9.16 -10.83
CA ALA A 270 15.48 8.49 -10.31
C ALA A 270 15.96 9.06 -8.95
N ASP A 271 15.48 10.24 -8.55
CA ASP A 271 15.94 10.95 -7.36
C ASP A 271 14.87 10.91 -6.25
N VAL A 272 15.03 9.97 -5.32
CA VAL A 272 14.62 10.11 -3.90
C VAL A 272 13.11 10.08 -3.61
N ILE A 273 12.27 9.53 -4.49
CA ILE A 273 10.88 9.26 -4.12
C ILE A 273 10.82 7.92 -3.40
N THR A 274 10.63 7.98 -2.08
CA THR A 274 10.26 6.83 -1.27
C THR A 274 8.77 6.61 -1.30
N TRP A 275 8.39 5.33 -1.33
CA TRP A 275 7.05 4.93 -0.93
C TRP A 275 7.13 4.09 0.33
N GLU A 276 6.51 4.60 1.38
CA GLU A 276 6.25 3.92 2.65
C GLU A 276 5.29 2.73 2.43
N ILE A 277 5.82 1.51 2.47
CA ILE A 277 5.04 0.28 2.33
C ILE A 277 4.36 -0.07 3.67
N LEU A 278 5.03 0.24 4.79
CA LEU A 278 4.56 0.09 6.17
C LEU A 278 5.25 1.15 7.02
N MET A 279 4.51 1.84 7.89
CA MET A 279 5.04 2.90 8.74
C MET A 279 4.92 2.52 10.21
N SER A 280 5.76 3.14 11.03
CA SER A 280 5.53 3.25 12.46
C SER A 280 4.15 3.88 12.74
N PRO A 281 3.45 3.44 13.78
CA PRO A 281 2.20 4.04 14.23
C PRO A 281 2.37 5.48 14.72
#